data_AF-A0A1S9N334-F1
#
_entry.id   AF-A0A1S9N334-F1
#
_cell.length_a   1.000
_cell.length_b   1.000
_cell.length_c   1.000
_cell.angle_alpha   90.00
_cell.angle_beta   90.00
_cell.angle_gamma   90.00
#
_symmetry.space_group_name_H-M   'P 1'
#
loop_
_entity.id
_entity.type
_entity.pdbx_description
1 polymer ?
#
loop_
_entity_poly.entity_id
_entity_poly.type
_entity_poly.pdbx_seq_one_letter_code
_entity_poly.pdbx_strand_id
1 'polypeptide(L)'
;MDSKGIIQRLNTCIIALNRSNTQLKTLGLKKAQAEKEYKVKQAEEILKLREDKYPATLIMELVKGNKEVAELRLQRDVAENAYFTCLDGIDNLRIEIELIKNKLKWLRAELNSL
;
A
#
# COMPACT_ATOMS: atom_id res chain seq x y z
N MET A 1 19.68 24.15 13.29
CA MET A 1 18.36 24.40 12.68
C MET A 1 17.67 25.43 13.56
N ASP A 2 17.23 26.53 12.97
CA ASP A 2 16.42 27.54 13.65
C ASP A 2 14.99 27.02 13.88
N SER A 3 14.26 27.63 14.82
CA SER A 3 12.88 27.24 15.14
C SER A 3 11.95 27.30 13.93
N LYS A 4 12.22 28.22 12.99
CA LYS A 4 11.48 28.34 11.73
C LYS A 4 11.70 27.14 10.82
N GLY A 5 12.93 26.64 10.67
CA GLY A 5 13.24 25.46 9.87
C GLY A 5 12.58 24.18 10.41
N ILE A 6 12.45 24.05 11.73
CA ILE A 6 11.77 22.90 12.36
C ILE A 6 10.27 22.93 12.05
N ILE A 7 9.62 24.10 12.21
CA ILE A 7 8.20 24.28 11.87
C ILE A 7 7.96 24.03 10.37
N GLN A 8 8.86 24.50 9.50
CA GLN A 8 8.74 24.26 8.06
C GLN A 8 8.82 22.78 7.70
N ARG A 9 9.70 22.02 8.37
CA ARG A 9 9.79 20.57 8.18
C ARG A 9 8.51 19.88 8.64
N LEU A 10 7.98 20.25 9.81
CA LEU A 10 6.72 19.72 10.34
C LEU A 10 5.56 19.92 9.34
N ASN A 11 5.41 21.14 8.82
CA ASN A 11 4.38 21.45 7.83
C ASN A 11 4.54 20.62 6.55
N THR A 12 5.78 20.40 6.12
CA THR A 12 6.08 19.55 4.94
C THR A 12 5.66 18.10 5.18
N CYS A 13 5.96 17.53 6.36
CA CYS A 13 5.53 16.18 6.72
C CYS A 13 4.01 16.07 6.78
N ILE A 14 3.30 17.07 7.32
CA ILE A 14 1.83 17.09 7.38
C ILE A 14 1.22 17.13 5.97
N ILE A 15 1.75 17.96 5.07
CA ILE A 15 1.28 18.03 3.68
C ILE A 15 1.52 16.69 2.97
N ALA A 16 2.70 16.09 3.15
CA ALA A 16 3.02 14.78 2.60
C ALA A 16 2.07 13.70 3.14
N LEU A 17 1.79 13.68 4.45
CA LEU A 17 0.86 12.74 5.09
C LEU A 17 -0.54 12.81 4.49
N ASN A 18 -1.07 14.03 4.31
CA ASN A 18 -2.40 14.24 3.71
C ASN A 18 -2.46 13.76 2.25
N ARG A 19 -1.39 13.98 1.48
CA ARG A 19 -1.26 13.46 0.11
C ARG A 19 -1.22 11.93 0.11
N SER A 20 -0.41 11.33 0.98
CA SER A 20 -0.31 9.87 1.09
C SER A 20 -1.62 9.23 1.51
N ASN A 21 -2.40 9.83 2.41
CA ASN A 21 -3.74 9.33 2.76
C ASN A 21 -4.69 9.31 1.56
N THR A 22 -4.63 10.34 0.71
CA THR A 22 -5.42 10.39 -0.53
C THR A 22 -4.98 9.32 -1.51
N GLN A 23 -3.66 9.15 -1.67
CA GLN A 23 -3.08 8.11 -2.51
C GLN A 23 -3.41 6.70 -2.01
N LEU A 24 -3.39 6.47 -0.70
CA LEU A 24 -3.73 5.19 -0.08
C LEU A 24 -5.17 4.78 -0.41
N LYS A 25 -6.12 5.72 -0.42
CA LYS A 25 -7.50 5.46 -0.85
C LYS A 25 -7.54 4.97 -2.30
N THR A 26 -6.84 5.65 -3.21
CA THR A 26 -6.78 5.25 -4.62
C THR A 26 -6.11 3.89 -4.79
N LEU A 27 -5.02 3.61 -4.06
CA LEU A 27 -4.34 2.32 -4.10
C LEU A 27 -5.20 1.20 -3.52
N GLY A 28 -5.97 1.46 -2.47
CA GLY A 28 -6.91 0.51 -1.89
C GLY A 28 -8.01 0.10 -2.88
N LEU A 29 -8.57 1.07 -3.62
CA LEU A 29 -9.52 0.79 -4.70
C LEU A 29 -8.89 -0.04 -5.82
N LYS A 30 -7.67 0.30 -6.25
CA LYS A 30 -6.94 -0.48 -7.26
C LYS A 30 -6.65 -1.90 -6.80
N LYS A 31 -6.19 -2.08 -5.56
CA LYS A 31 -5.96 -3.40 -4.95
C LYS A 31 -7.24 -4.24 -4.95
N ALA A 32 -8.36 -3.67 -4.52
CA ALA A 32 -9.65 -4.37 -4.48
C ALA A 32 -10.15 -4.75 -5.88
N GLN A 33 -10.00 -3.86 -6.85
CA GLN A 33 -10.40 -4.12 -8.23
C GLN A 33 -9.54 -5.22 -8.87
N ALA A 34 -8.22 -5.18 -8.71
CA ALA A 34 -7.33 -6.20 -9.25
C ALA A 34 -7.56 -7.59 -8.61
N GLU A 35 -7.82 -7.65 -7.30
CA GLU A 35 -8.21 -8.90 -6.63
C GLU A 35 -9.51 -9.46 -7.19
N LYS A 36 -10.53 -8.61 -7.40
CA LYS A 36 -11.80 -9.02 -8.01
C LYS A 36 -11.59 -9.60 -9.42
N GLU A 37 -10.88 -8.88 -10.28
CA GLU A 37 -10.62 -9.30 -11.67
C GLU A 37 -9.88 -10.63 -11.72
N TYR A 38 -8.83 -10.77 -10.92
CA TYR A 38 -8.09 -12.02 -10.79
C TYR A 38 -8.98 -13.19 -10.33
N LYS A 39 -9.78 -12.98 -9.29
CA LYS A 39 -10.65 -14.04 -8.71
C LYS A 39 -11.74 -14.48 -9.67
N VAL A 40 -12.35 -13.55 -10.39
CA VAL A 40 -13.36 -13.86 -11.41
C VAL A 40 -12.74 -14.70 -12.52
N LYS A 41 -11.62 -14.25 -13.10
CA LYS A 41 -10.96 -14.97 -14.20
C LYS A 41 -10.46 -16.35 -13.77
N GLN A 42 -9.90 -16.45 -12.57
CA GLN A 42 -9.48 -17.72 -11.98
C GLN A 42 -10.67 -18.70 -11.86
N ALA A 43 -11.83 -18.23 -11.40
CA ALA A 43 -13.01 -19.06 -11.27
C ALA A 43 -13.57 -19.51 -12.62
N GLU A 44 -13.63 -18.60 -13.60
CA GLU A 44 -14.04 -18.92 -14.98
C GLU A 44 -13.17 -20.01 -15.59
N GLU A 45 -11.84 -19.90 -15.47
CA GLU A 45 -10.92 -20.89 -16.03
C GLU A 45 -10.99 -22.24 -15.30
N ILE A 46 -11.22 -22.23 -13.97
CA ILE A 46 -11.48 -23.46 -13.20
C ILE A 46 -12.75 -24.15 -13.71
N LEU A 47 -13.84 -23.41 -13.92
CA LEU A 47 -15.11 -23.97 -14.39
C LEU A 47 -14.96 -24.57 -15.78
N LYS A 48 -14.31 -23.86 -16.69
CA LYS A 48 -14.01 -24.35 -18.05
C LYS A 48 -13.23 -25.66 -18.04
N LEU A 49 -12.13 -25.73 -17.27
CA LEU A 49 -11.32 -26.95 -17.19
C LEU A 49 -12.05 -28.12 -16.51
N ARG A 50 -13.00 -27.84 -15.60
CA ARG A 50 -13.89 -28.86 -15.03
C ARG A 50 -14.87 -29.39 -16.06
N GLU A 51 -15.47 -28.53 -16.89
CA GLU A 51 -16.36 -28.93 -17.99
C GLU A 51 -15.61 -29.77 -19.03
N ASP A 52 -14.35 -29.42 -19.32
CA ASP A 52 -13.43 -30.17 -20.18
C ASP A 52 -12.93 -31.49 -19.54
N LYS A 53 -13.40 -31.83 -18.33
CA LYS A 53 -13.09 -33.06 -17.58
C LYS A 53 -11.61 -33.26 -17.25
N TYR A 54 -10.83 -32.18 -17.10
CA TYR A 54 -9.46 -32.29 -16.60
C TYR A 54 -9.45 -32.84 -15.16
N PRO A 55 -8.45 -33.65 -14.78
CA PRO A 55 -8.28 -34.12 -13.41
C PRO A 55 -8.17 -32.96 -12.43
N ALA A 56 -8.91 -33.01 -11.31
CA ALA A 56 -8.94 -31.92 -10.33
C ALA A 56 -7.55 -31.55 -9.77
N THR A 57 -6.62 -32.52 -9.74
CA THR A 57 -5.22 -32.32 -9.32
C THR A 57 -4.43 -31.43 -10.28
N LEU A 58 -4.78 -31.41 -11.57
CA LEU A 58 -4.08 -30.63 -12.62
C LEU A 58 -4.70 -29.26 -12.87
N ILE A 59 -5.99 -29.07 -12.57
CA ILE A 59 -6.72 -27.84 -12.90
C ILE A 59 -5.99 -26.61 -12.36
N MET A 60 -5.55 -26.62 -11.11
CA MET A 60 -4.91 -25.46 -10.51
C MET A 60 -3.54 -25.15 -11.12
N GLU A 61 -2.80 -26.16 -11.59
CA GLU A 61 -1.53 -25.96 -12.29
C GLU A 61 -1.76 -25.32 -13.67
N LEU A 62 -2.76 -25.80 -14.40
CA LEU A 62 -3.16 -25.26 -15.70
C LEU A 62 -3.67 -23.82 -15.59
N VAL A 63 -4.52 -23.54 -14.60
CA VAL A 63 -5.03 -22.18 -14.32
C VAL A 63 -3.89 -21.22 -14.00
N LYS A 64 -2.90 -21.66 -13.21
CA LYS A 64 -1.72 -20.83 -12.89
C LYS A 64 -0.80 -20.64 -14.11
N GLY A 65 -0.76 -21.61 -15.02
CA GLY A 65 -0.02 -21.52 -16.29
C GLY A 65 -0.75 -20.74 -17.39
N ASN A 66 -2.05 -20.48 -17.23
CA ASN A 66 -2.82 -19.65 -18.17
C ASN A 66 -2.27 -18.22 -18.14
N LYS A 67 -1.86 -17.72 -19.32
CA LYS A 67 -1.22 -16.41 -19.47
C LYS A 67 -2.07 -15.25 -18.92
N GLU A 68 -3.38 -15.28 -19.16
CA GLU A 68 -4.29 -14.20 -18.75
C GLU A 68 -4.49 -14.21 -17.23
N VAL A 69 -4.68 -15.40 -16.65
CA VAL A 69 -4.79 -15.55 -15.18
C VAL A 69 -3.49 -15.17 -14.49
N ALA A 70 -2.34 -15.55 -15.06
CA ALA A 70 -1.03 -15.19 -14.53
C ALA A 70 -0.77 -13.67 -14.56
N GLU A 71 -1.16 -13.00 -15.64
CA GLU A 71 -1.05 -11.54 -15.77
C GLU A 71 -1.94 -10.82 -14.73
N LEU A 72 -3.21 -11.21 -14.59
CA LEU A 72 -4.10 -10.64 -13.58
C LEU A 72 -3.58 -10.88 -12.16
N ARG A 73 -2.97 -12.04 -11.90
CA ARG A 73 -2.32 -12.34 -10.61
C ARG A 73 -1.16 -11.40 -10.35
N LEU A 74 -0.31 -11.15 -11.36
CA LEU A 74 0.81 -10.22 -11.24
C LEU A 74 0.31 -8.80 -10.94
N GLN A 75 -0.71 -8.34 -11.67
CA GLN A 75 -1.29 -7.00 -11.46
C GLN A 75 -1.87 -6.85 -10.06
N ARG A 76 -2.54 -7.88 -9.55
CA ARG A 76 -2.99 -7.94 -8.16
C ARG A 76 -1.82 -7.81 -7.19
N ASP A 77 -0.78 -8.63 -7.35
CA ASP A 77 0.36 -8.68 -6.43
C ASP A 77 1.10 -7.32 -6.42
N VAL A 78 1.21 -6.67 -7.58
CA VAL A 78 1.76 -5.31 -7.71
C VAL A 78 0.88 -4.28 -7.00
N ALA A 79 -0.44 -4.33 -7.19
CA ALA A 79 -1.37 -3.40 -6.54
C ALA A 79 -1.37 -3.57 -5.02
N GLU A 80 -1.25 -4.81 -4.53
CA GLU A 80 -1.12 -5.14 -3.12
C GLU A 80 0.18 -4.59 -2.53
N ASN A 81 1.31 -4.84 -3.17
CA ASN A 81 2.61 -4.31 -2.73
C ASN A 81 2.63 -2.78 -2.72
N ALA A 82 2.04 -2.13 -3.72
CA ALA A 82 1.93 -0.68 -3.78
C ALA A 82 1.10 -0.11 -2.62
N TYR A 83 -0.02 -0.77 -2.28
CA TYR A 83 -0.85 -0.39 -1.13
C TYR A 83 -0.09 -0.47 0.19
N PHE A 84 0.58 -1.61 0.47
CA PHE A 84 1.33 -1.79 1.71
C PHE A 84 2.54 -0.85 1.81
N THR A 85 3.27 -0.65 0.71
CA THR A 85 4.38 0.32 0.68
C THR A 85 3.91 1.73 1.00
N CYS A 86 2.73 2.12 0.51
CA CYS A 86 2.15 3.43 0.82
C CYS A 86 1.74 3.54 2.29
N LEU A 87 1.19 2.47 2.87
CA LEU A 87 0.83 2.39 4.28
C LEU A 87 2.07 2.55 5.18
N ASP A 88 3.15 1.83 4.88
CA ASP A 88 4.43 1.95 5.60
C ASP A 88 5.01 3.37 5.49
N GLY A 89 4.88 3.99 4.31
CA GLY A 89 5.27 5.39 4.09
C GLY A 89 4.49 6.38 4.96
N ILE A 90 3.20 6.14 5.17
CA ILE A 90 2.35 6.95 6.07
C ILE A 90 2.81 6.80 7.51
N ASP A 91 3.12 5.59 7.96
CA ASP A 91 3.57 5.35 9.34
C ASP A 91 4.96 5.96 9.59
N ASN A 92 5.86 5.91 8.61
CA ASN A 92 7.14 6.62 8.67
C ASN A 92 6.96 8.14 8.83
N LEU A 93 6.02 8.75 8.10
CA LEU A 93 5.70 10.16 8.23
C LEU A 93 5.14 10.51 9.62
N ARG A 94 4.31 9.64 10.20
CA ARG A 94 3.80 9.81 11.58
C ARG A 94 4.93 9.78 12.60
N ILE A 95 5.85 8.83 12.48
CA ILE A 95 7.03 8.75 13.34
C ILE A 95 7.87 10.02 13.22
N GLU A 96 8.11 10.52 12.01
CA GLU A 96 8.87 11.76 11.82
C GLU A 96 8.20 12.96 12.47
N ILE A 97 6.87 13.09 12.34
CA ILE A 97 6.09 14.14 13.02
C ILE A 97 6.25 14.06 14.55
N GLU A 98 6.18 12.87 15.13
CA GLU A 98 6.37 12.68 16.58
C GLU A 98 7.80 13.02 17.02
N LEU A 99 8.82 12.65 16.24
CA LEU A 99 10.21 13.03 16.52
C LEU A 99 10.39 14.56 16.51
N ILE A 100 9.78 15.25 15.54
CA ILE A 100 9.82 16.72 15.47
C ILE A 100 9.13 17.36 16.68
N LYS A 101 7.95 16.84 17.08
CA LYS A 101 7.24 17.31 18.29
C LYS A 101 8.08 17.14 19.54
N ASN A 102 8.76 16.00 19.70
CA ASN A 102 9.65 15.74 20.83
C ASN A 102 10.82 16.73 20.86
N LYS A 103 11.42 17.03 19.70
CA LYS A 103 12.50 18.01 19.59
C LYS A 103 12.05 19.42 19.97
N LEU A 104 10.86 19.83 19.54
CA LEU A 104 10.26 21.12 19.93
C LEU A 104 10.00 21.20 21.44
N LYS A 105 9.49 20.11 22.04
CA LYS A 105 9.29 20.03 23.48
C LYS A 105 10.60 20.17 24.25
N TRP A 106 11.66 19.52 23.80
CA TRP A 106 12.99 19.61 24.38
C TRP A 106 13.55 21.05 24.32
N LEU A 107 13.51 21.69 23.14
CA LEU A 107 13.95 23.08 22.97
C LEU A 107 13.18 24.05 23.87
N ARG A 108 11.87 23.85 24.05
CA ARG A 108 11.06 24.66 24.96
C ARG A 108 11.52 24.50 26.42
N ALA A 109 11.85 23.29 26.84
CA ALA A 109 12.33 23.02 28.20
C ALA A 109 13.68 23.70 28.45
N GLU A 110 14.60 23.62 27.48
CA GLU A 110 15.92 24.25 27.54
C GLU A 110 15.82 25.79 27.65
N LEU A 111 14.94 26.41 26.86
CA LEU A 111 14.69 27.85 26.93
C LEU A 111 14.08 28.30 28.27
N ASN A 112 13.27 27.46 28.90
CA ASN A 112 12.65 27.76 30.20
C ASN A 112 13.61 27.55 31.39
N SER A 113 14.72 26.84 31.17
CA SER A 113 15.75 26.62 32.19
C SER A 113 16.89 27.64 32.19
N LEU A 114 16.83 28.61 31.26
CA LEU A 114 17.71 29.78 31.15
C LEU A 114 17.05 31.00 31.82
#